data_AF-A0A9Q0P2C2-F1
#
_entry.id   AF-A0A9Q0P2C2-F1
#
_cell.length_a   1.000
_cell.length_b   1.000
_cell.length_c   1.000
_cell.angle_alpha   90.00
_cell.angle_beta   90.00
_cell.angle_gamma   90.00
#
_symmetry.space_group_name_H-M   'P 1'
#
loop_
_entity.id
_entity.type
_entity.pdbx_description
1 polymer ?
#
loop_
_entity_poly.entity_id
_entity_poly.type
_entity_poly.pdbx_seq_one_letter_code
_entity_poly.pdbx_strand_id
1 'polypeptide(L)'
;MEAKVLPLACTPLLPSIPFQAHMRTVYLKPRSLSCCRAKRKSTAKTKEGQEKLLEGMPKEYYDEEWQAQQREKTKELERLRKQEDDEEERMVENYREIGIRLNGYPEEDVKKAKKLVSSFIRAEEEVEEKIEEAAEKGELTELVLMVIWNRLDLARRDDEKDAIRSLDLLYRRVETEISETRGYSCHETAE
;
A
#
# COMPACT_ATOMS: atom_id res chain seq x y z
N MET A 1 -31.16 9.58 47.63
CA MET A 1 -29.81 10.17 47.72
C MET A 1 -28.95 9.18 48.46
N GLU A 2 -28.03 8.51 47.78
CA GLU A 2 -26.88 7.77 48.35
C GLU A 2 -25.98 7.42 47.15
N ALA A 3 -25.04 8.32 46.83
CA ALA A 3 -24.09 8.14 45.73
C ALA A 3 -22.86 7.40 46.27
N LYS A 4 -22.66 6.15 45.83
CA LYS A 4 -21.42 5.42 46.10
C LYS A 4 -20.37 5.82 45.06
N VAL A 5 -19.44 6.67 45.49
CA VAL A 5 -18.22 7.04 44.78
C VAL A 5 -17.28 5.84 44.78
N LEU A 6 -17.00 5.29 43.61
CA LEU A 6 -15.93 4.31 43.42
C LEU A 6 -14.64 5.07 43.07
N PRO A 7 -13.53 4.87 43.80
CA PRO A 7 -12.26 5.51 43.47
C PRO A 7 -11.61 4.80 42.28
N LEU A 8 -11.53 5.49 41.14
CA LEU A 8 -10.71 5.09 39.99
C LEU A 8 -9.23 5.20 40.38
N ALA A 9 -8.60 4.05 40.64
CA ALA A 9 -7.16 3.94 40.79
C ALA A 9 -6.47 4.20 39.44
N CYS A 10 -5.63 5.24 39.42
CA CYS A 10 -4.80 5.63 38.29
C CYS A 10 -3.62 4.65 38.19
N THR A 11 -3.52 3.91 37.08
CA THR A 11 -2.35 3.06 36.78
C THR A 11 -1.21 3.92 36.23
N PRO A 12 0.06 3.65 36.61
CA PRO A 12 1.19 4.47 36.20
C PRO A 12 1.56 4.27 34.74
N LEU A 13 2.02 5.39 34.16
CA LEU A 13 2.53 5.55 32.81
C LEU A 13 3.55 4.47 32.40
N LEU A 14 3.33 3.89 31.21
CA LEU A 14 4.35 3.14 30.49
C LEU A 14 5.49 4.09 30.07
N PRO A 15 6.76 3.73 30.29
CA PRO A 15 7.87 4.51 29.75
C PRO A 15 7.90 4.37 28.23
N SER A 16 7.94 5.54 27.58
CA SER A 16 8.17 5.72 26.15
C SER A 16 9.48 5.04 25.74
N ILE A 17 9.38 4.00 24.90
CA ILE A 17 10.55 3.36 24.29
C ILE A 17 11.05 4.30 23.17
N PRO A 18 12.28 4.81 23.21
CA PRO A 18 12.83 5.55 22.08
C PRO A 18 13.04 4.57 20.92
N PHE A 19 12.28 4.75 19.84
CA PHE A 19 12.45 4.02 18.60
C PHE A 19 13.71 4.54 17.89
N GLN A 20 14.87 4.12 18.37
CA GLN A 20 16.14 4.36 17.70
C GLN A 20 16.34 3.22 16.70
N ALA A 21 15.87 3.44 15.46
CA ALA A 21 16.10 2.54 14.35
C ALA A 21 17.60 2.53 14.00
N HIS A 22 18.36 1.68 14.69
CA HIS A 22 19.72 1.36 14.31
C HIS A 22 19.64 0.35 13.16
N MET A 23 19.58 0.87 11.94
CA MET A 23 19.78 0.08 10.71
C MET A 23 21.22 -0.43 10.71
N ARG A 24 21.46 -1.57 11.39
CA ARG A 24 22.63 -2.38 11.12
C ARG A 24 22.41 -2.99 9.74
N THR A 25 23.02 -2.37 8.73
CA THR A 25 23.23 -2.99 7.43
C THR A 25 24.02 -4.26 7.65
N VAL A 26 23.33 -5.39 7.78
CA VAL A 26 23.97 -6.70 7.79
C VAL A 26 24.38 -6.95 6.34
N TYR A 27 25.61 -6.55 6.00
CA TYR A 27 26.26 -7.04 4.79
C TYR A 27 26.42 -8.55 4.95
N LEU A 28 25.40 -9.30 4.51
CA LEU A 28 25.53 -10.73 4.27
C LEU A 28 26.47 -10.88 3.08
N LYS A 29 27.76 -10.99 3.41
CA LYS A 29 28.81 -11.33 2.46
C LYS A 29 28.38 -12.61 1.76
N PRO A 30 28.27 -12.64 0.42
CA PRO A 30 27.90 -13.86 -0.28
C PRO A 30 28.93 -14.91 0.10
N ARG A 31 28.49 -15.96 0.79
CA ARG A 31 29.32 -17.14 1.01
C ARG A 31 29.50 -17.69 -0.40
N SER A 32 30.68 -17.48 -0.99
CA SER A 32 31.02 -18.07 -2.28
C SER A 32 30.85 -19.57 -2.08
N LEU A 33 29.76 -20.12 -2.61
CA LEU A 33 29.59 -21.55 -2.73
C LEU A 33 30.72 -21.97 -3.65
N SER A 34 31.81 -22.46 -3.04
CA SER A 34 32.87 -23.17 -3.71
C SER A 34 32.17 -24.25 -4.51
N CYS A 35 31.99 -23.99 -5.80
CA CYS A 35 31.44 -24.93 -6.74
C CYS A 35 32.47 -26.06 -6.82
N CYS A 36 32.30 -27.06 -5.95
CA CYS A 36 33.04 -28.30 -6.04
C CYS A 36 32.69 -28.89 -7.41
N ARG A 37 33.61 -28.65 -8.36
CA ARG A 37 33.55 -29.17 -9.72
C ARG A 37 33.59 -30.69 -9.62
N ALA A 38 32.43 -31.31 -9.51
CA ALA A 38 32.28 -32.75 -9.54
C ALA A 38 32.83 -33.22 -10.88
N LYS A 39 34.03 -33.81 -10.86
CA LYS A 39 34.61 -34.45 -12.03
C LYS A 39 33.68 -35.60 -12.41
N ARG A 40 33.06 -35.51 -13.59
CA ARG A 40 32.39 -36.66 -14.22
C ARG A 40 33.46 -37.72 -14.44
N LYS A 41 33.47 -38.76 -13.59
CA LYS A 41 34.18 -40.00 -13.90
C LYS A 41 33.40 -40.66 -15.03
N SER A 42 33.97 -40.64 -16.24
CA SER A 42 33.51 -41.48 -17.33
C SER A 42 33.85 -42.92 -16.98
N THR A 43 32.90 -43.67 -16.44
CA THR A 43 33.03 -45.12 -16.27
C THR A 43 32.67 -45.79 -17.59
N ALA A 44 33.64 -46.50 -18.14
CA ALA A 44 33.48 -47.41 -19.26
C ALA A 44 32.36 -48.44 -18.97
N LYS A 45 31.68 -48.85 -20.05
CA LYS A 45 30.57 -49.81 -20.06
C LYS A 45 30.92 -51.09 -19.31
N THR A 46 30.11 -51.43 -18.31
CA THR A 46 29.90 -52.82 -17.86
C THR A 46 28.41 -53.02 -17.61
N LYS A 47 27.92 -54.17 -18.07
CA LYS A 47 26.52 -54.59 -18.11
C LYS A 47 25.95 -54.79 -16.70
N GLU A 48 24.62 -54.84 -16.67
CA GLU A 48 23.73 -55.35 -15.61
C GLU A 48 23.40 -54.39 -14.46
N GLY A 49 22.39 -53.55 -14.69
CA GLY A 49 21.05 -53.85 -14.15
C GLY A 49 20.85 -53.80 -12.63
N GLN A 50 21.69 -53.12 -11.87
CA GLN A 50 21.37 -52.76 -10.49
C GLN A 50 21.65 -51.28 -10.28
N GLU A 51 20.60 -50.47 -10.39
CA GLU A 51 20.55 -49.16 -9.77
C GLU A 51 20.92 -49.35 -8.30
N LYS A 52 22.11 -48.90 -7.93
CA LYS A 52 22.48 -48.79 -6.52
C LYS A 52 21.57 -47.75 -5.91
N LEU A 53 20.42 -48.21 -5.41
CA LEU A 53 19.61 -47.55 -4.39
C LEU A 53 20.60 -46.95 -3.38
N LEU A 54 20.70 -45.62 -3.34
CA LEU A 54 21.38 -44.89 -2.29
C LEU A 54 20.78 -45.39 -0.96
N GLU A 55 21.61 -46.12 -0.22
CA GLU A 55 21.26 -46.79 1.01
C GLU A 55 20.81 -45.75 2.04
N GLY A 56 19.55 -45.82 2.45
CA GLY A 56 18.92 -44.91 3.44
C GLY A 56 17.88 -43.92 2.88
N MET A 57 17.64 -43.88 1.57
CA MET A 57 16.58 -43.06 0.98
C MET A 57 15.24 -43.84 0.96
N PRO A 58 14.08 -43.22 1.27
CA PRO A 58 12.77 -43.86 1.18
C PRO A 58 12.54 -44.48 -0.20
N LYS A 59 11.84 -45.63 -0.28
CA LYS A 59 11.64 -46.38 -1.53
C LYS A 59 10.88 -45.54 -2.57
N GLU A 60 9.98 -44.69 -2.09
CA GLU A 60 9.17 -43.73 -2.83
C GLU A 60 10.03 -42.70 -3.57
N TYR A 61 11.25 -42.46 -3.13
CA TYR A 61 12.18 -41.56 -3.81
C TYR A 61 12.59 -42.09 -5.19
N TYR A 62 12.56 -43.41 -5.42
CA TYR A 62 12.91 -44.01 -6.72
C TYR A 62 11.71 -44.17 -7.64
N ASP A 63 10.50 -43.96 -7.13
CA ASP A 63 9.28 -44.03 -7.92
C ASP A 63 9.21 -42.78 -8.81
N GLU A 64 9.31 -42.95 -10.12
CA GLU A 64 9.31 -41.86 -11.10
C GLU A 64 8.03 -41.02 -11.01
N GLU A 65 6.89 -41.68 -10.74
CA GLU A 65 5.59 -41.02 -10.53
C GLU A 65 5.59 -40.14 -9.27
N TRP A 66 6.20 -40.62 -8.17
CA TRP A 66 6.32 -39.87 -6.93
C TRP A 66 7.23 -38.65 -7.11
N GLN A 67 8.39 -38.83 -7.78
CA GLN A 67 9.27 -37.72 -8.13
C GLN A 67 8.58 -36.70 -9.05
N ALA A 68 7.80 -37.17 -10.03
CA ALA A 68 7.04 -36.29 -10.92
C ALA A 68 6.00 -35.48 -10.15
N GLN A 69 5.27 -36.10 -9.22
CA GLN A 69 4.33 -35.41 -8.34
C GLN A 69 5.01 -34.35 -7.45
N GLN A 70 6.22 -34.62 -6.94
CA GLN A 70 6.96 -33.61 -6.17
C GLN A 70 7.40 -32.42 -7.03
N ARG A 71 7.83 -32.67 -8.28
CA ARG A 71 8.16 -31.61 -9.24
C ARG A 71 6.93 -30.78 -9.62
N GLU A 72 5.80 -31.43 -9.86
CA GLU A 72 4.51 -30.78 -10.12
C GLU A 72 4.11 -29.88 -8.95
N LYS A 73 4.13 -30.39 -7.72
CA LYS A 73 3.83 -29.60 -6.50
C LYS A 73 4.75 -28.39 -6.32
N THR A 74 6.04 -28.55 -6.63
CA THR A 74 7.01 -27.44 -6.54
C THR A 74 6.71 -26.36 -7.58
N LYS A 75 6.38 -26.76 -8.82
CA LYS A 75 5.99 -25.83 -9.89
C LYS A 75 4.68 -25.13 -9.60
N GLU A 76 3.71 -25.84 -9.03
CA GLU A 76 2.43 -25.25 -8.62
C GLU A 76 2.64 -24.20 -7.53
N LEU A 77 3.46 -24.51 -6.53
CA LEU A 77 3.78 -23.57 -5.45
C LEU A 77 4.55 -22.35 -5.97
N GLU A 78 5.49 -22.53 -6.90
CA GLU A 78 6.20 -21.43 -7.57
C GLU A 78 5.27 -20.57 -8.42
N ARG A 79 4.29 -21.17 -9.11
CA ARG A 79 3.25 -20.42 -9.84
C ARG A 79 2.38 -19.59 -8.92
N LEU A 80 1.95 -20.15 -7.79
CA LEU A 80 1.15 -19.42 -6.80
C LEU A 80 1.92 -18.22 -6.23
N ARG A 81 3.18 -18.43 -5.82
CA ARG A 81 4.04 -17.34 -5.35
C ARG A 81 4.21 -16.24 -6.39
N LYS A 82 4.47 -16.64 -7.64
CA LYS A 82 4.59 -15.67 -8.73
C LYS A 82 3.30 -14.89 -8.94
N GLN A 83 2.15 -15.55 -8.83
CA GLN A 83 0.86 -14.89 -8.96
C GLN A 83 0.63 -13.88 -7.82
N GLU A 84 0.99 -14.23 -6.58
CA GLU A 84 0.97 -13.32 -5.43
C GLU A 84 1.90 -12.12 -5.67
N ASP A 85 3.14 -12.36 -6.09
CA ASP A 85 4.12 -11.31 -6.41
C ASP A 85 3.60 -10.37 -7.53
N ASP A 86 3.02 -10.93 -8.60
CA ASP A 86 2.45 -10.16 -9.72
C ASP A 86 1.19 -9.36 -9.29
N GLU A 87 0.43 -9.85 -8.31
CA GLU A 87 -0.70 -9.13 -7.69
C GLU A 87 -0.22 -7.96 -6.84
N GLU A 88 0.80 -8.18 -6.00
CA GLU A 88 1.43 -7.14 -5.19
C GLU A 88 2.08 -6.06 -6.08
N GLU A 89 2.79 -6.44 -7.14
CA GLU A 89 3.42 -5.50 -8.07
C GLU A 89 2.37 -4.64 -8.80
N ARG A 90 1.26 -5.24 -9.22
CA ARG A 90 0.12 -4.48 -9.80
C ARG A 90 -0.46 -3.50 -8.81
N MET A 91 -0.60 -3.87 -7.53
CA MET A 91 -1.08 -2.94 -6.50
C MET A 91 -0.11 -1.77 -6.32
N VAL A 92 1.19 -2.04 -6.17
CA VAL A 92 2.24 -1.02 -5.99
C VAL A 92 2.28 -0.03 -7.15
N GLU A 93 2.28 -0.52 -8.40
CA GLU A 93 2.31 0.36 -9.58
C GLU A 93 1.06 1.24 -9.62
N ASN A 94 -0.09 0.72 -9.20
CA ASN A 94 -1.33 1.47 -9.18
C ASN A 94 -1.31 2.60 -8.13
N TYR A 95 -0.73 2.39 -6.94
CA TYR A 95 -0.53 3.47 -5.95
C TYR A 95 0.48 4.51 -6.45
N ARG A 96 1.50 4.06 -7.18
CA ARG A 96 2.52 4.93 -7.77
C ARG A 96 1.94 5.86 -8.83
N GLU A 97 1.06 5.34 -9.69
CA GLU A 97 0.37 6.12 -10.72
C GLU A 97 -0.44 7.28 -10.11
N ILE A 98 -1.19 7.00 -9.04
CA ILE A 98 -1.93 8.02 -8.29
C ILE A 98 -0.99 9.11 -7.75
N GLY A 99 0.17 8.74 -7.21
CA GLY A 99 1.14 9.66 -6.62
C GLY A 99 1.78 10.62 -7.64
N ILE A 100 1.91 10.19 -8.90
CA ILE A 100 2.56 10.98 -9.96
C ILE A 100 1.64 12.10 -10.50
N ARG A 101 0.31 11.96 -10.41
CA ARG A 101 -0.65 12.93 -10.98
C ARG A 101 -0.46 14.37 -10.51
N LEU A 102 0.01 14.57 -9.27
CA LEU A 102 0.24 15.89 -8.68
C LEU A 102 1.66 16.45 -8.90
N ASN A 103 2.58 15.66 -9.47
CA ASN A 103 3.99 16.03 -9.63
C ASN A 103 4.23 17.17 -10.64
N GLY A 104 3.21 17.55 -11.42
CA GLY A 104 3.25 18.68 -12.36
C GLY A 104 2.91 20.05 -11.75
N TYR A 105 2.47 20.08 -10.48
CA TYR A 105 2.08 21.32 -9.78
C TYR A 105 3.17 21.79 -8.80
N PRO A 106 3.21 23.09 -8.46
CA PRO A 106 4.11 23.59 -7.43
C PRO A 106 3.89 22.86 -6.09
N GLU A 107 4.97 22.33 -5.51
CA GLU A 107 4.90 21.54 -4.28
C GLU A 107 4.28 22.32 -3.10
N GLU A 108 4.47 23.63 -3.07
CA GLU A 108 3.88 24.51 -2.04
C GLU A 108 2.35 24.53 -2.12
N ASP A 109 1.80 24.61 -3.33
CA ASP A 109 0.36 24.68 -3.54
C ASP A 109 -0.28 23.31 -3.32
N VAL A 110 0.40 22.22 -3.73
CA VAL A 110 -0.01 20.85 -3.42
C VAL A 110 -0.06 20.64 -1.90
N LYS A 111 0.93 21.13 -1.15
CA LYS A 111 0.95 21.06 0.32
C LYS A 111 -0.19 21.86 0.94
N LYS A 112 -0.49 23.06 0.45
CA LYS A 112 -1.63 23.87 0.92
C LYS A 112 -2.95 23.15 0.67
N ALA A 113 -3.17 22.66 -0.56
CA ALA A 113 -4.37 21.90 -0.92
C ALA A 113 -4.52 20.64 -0.06
N LYS A 114 -3.43 19.87 0.15
CA LYS A 114 -3.44 18.70 1.06
C LYS A 114 -3.81 19.08 2.49
N LYS A 115 -3.29 20.19 3.02
CA LYS A 115 -3.66 20.67 4.36
C LYS A 115 -5.13 21.05 4.43
N LEU A 116 -5.63 21.75 3.41
CA LEU A 116 -7.03 22.20 3.34
C LEU A 116 -8.02 21.03 3.28
N VAL A 117 -7.76 20.05 2.41
CA VAL A 117 -8.57 18.81 2.36
C VAL A 117 -8.50 18.05 3.70
N SER A 118 -7.33 18.04 4.34
CA SER A 118 -7.18 17.40 5.66
C SER A 118 -7.97 18.14 6.75
N SER A 119 -8.06 19.48 6.68
CA SER A 119 -8.91 20.23 7.61
C SER A 119 -10.38 19.97 7.37
N PHE A 120 -10.84 19.84 6.13
CA PHE A 120 -12.24 19.51 5.82
C PHE A 120 -12.64 18.16 6.38
N ILE A 121 -11.81 17.13 6.16
CA ILE A 121 -12.06 15.78 6.70
C ILE A 121 -12.14 15.81 8.23
N ARG A 122 -11.31 16.63 8.89
CA ARG A 122 -11.28 16.75 10.35
C ARG A 122 -12.45 17.58 10.92
N ALA A 123 -13.04 18.47 10.12
CA ALA A 123 -14.10 19.37 10.57
C ALA A 123 -15.46 18.67 10.76
N GLU A 124 -15.66 17.51 10.12
CA GLU A 124 -16.87 16.67 10.21
C GLU A 124 -18.20 17.45 10.08
N GLU A 125 -18.77 17.96 11.19
CA GLU A 125 -20.00 18.75 11.21
C GLU A 125 -19.81 20.20 10.70
N GLU A 126 -18.65 20.81 10.96
CA GLU A 126 -18.32 22.19 10.57
C GLU A 126 -17.70 22.28 9.16
N VAL A 127 -17.75 21.19 8.38
CA VAL A 127 -17.08 21.12 7.08
C VAL A 127 -17.66 22.13 6.08
N GLU A 128 -18.96 22.39 6.16
CA GLU A 128 -19.67 23.32 5.28
C GLU A 128 -19.18 24.76 5.46
N GLU A 129 -19.17 25.24 6.71
CA GLU A 129 -18.66 26.57 7.06
C GLU A 129 -17.18 26.72 6.67
N LYS A 130 -16.38 25.66 6.85
CA LYS A 130 -14.97 25.65 6.43
C LYS A 130 -14.80 25.77 4.91
N ILE A 131 -15.69 25.16 4.13
CA ILE A 131 -15.66 25.24 2.67
C ILE A 131 -16.03 26.68 2.24
N GLU A 132 -17.10 27.25 2.79
CA GLU A 132 -17.51 28.63 2.50
C GLU A 132 -16.40 29.63 2.86
N GLU A 133 -15.81 29.54 4.06
CA GLU A 133 -14.66 30.38 4.45
C GLU A 133 -13.48 30.26 3.47
N ALA A 134 -13.22 29.06 2.95
CA ALA A 134 -12.13 28.82 2.00
C ALA A 134 -12.47 29.37 0.61
N ALA A 135 -13.76 29.36 0.22
CA ALA A 135 -14.24 29.97 -1.00
C ALA A 135 -14.07 31.48 -0.96
N GLU A 136 -14.48 32.14 0.13
CA GLU A 136 -14.33 33.59 0.34
C GLU A 136 -12.86 34.04 0.30
N LYS A 137 -11.95 33.23 0.84
CA LYS A 137 -10.50 33.48 0.79
C LYS A 137 -9.88 33.19 -0.58
N GLY A 138 -10.61 32.54 -1.50
CA GLY A 138 -10.11 32.11 -2.80
C GLY A 138 -9.14 30.93 -2.73
N GLU A 139 -9.18 30.13 -1.66
CA GLU A 139 -8.30 28.97 -1.45
C GLU A 139 -8.83 27.70 -2.15
N LEU A 140 -10.13 27.66 -2.44
CA LEU A 140 -10.75 26.58 -3.23
C LEU A 140 -10.32 26.67 -4.70
N THR A 141 -9.22 25.98 -5.00
CA THR A 141 -8.68 25.87 -6.36
C THR A 141 -8.96 24.50 -6.95
N GLU A 142 -8.80 24.38 -8.26
CA GLU A 142 -8.91 23.10 -8.97
C GLU A 142 -7.91 22.04 -8.46
N LEU A 143 -6.78 22.48 -7.89
CA LEU A 143 -5.82 21.61 -7.23
C LEU A 143 -6.41 20.90 -6.00
N VAL A 144 -7.33 21.56 -5.28
CA VAL A 144 -8.04 20.97 -4.14
C VAL A 144 -8.93 19.82 -4.60
N LEU A 145 -9.71 20.02 -5.68
CA LEU A 145 -10.52 18.95 -6.29
C LEU A 145 -9.65 17.76 -6.69
N MET A 146 -8.49 18.02 -7.30
CA MET A 146 -7.57 16.96 -7.71
C MET A 146 -7.02 16.17 -6.52
N VAL A 147 -6.75 16.84 -5.39
CA VAL A 147 -6.32 16.19 -4.15
C VAL A 147 -7.44 15.36 -3.53
N ILE A 148 -8.69 15.85 -3.52
CA ILE A 148 -9.87 15.10 -3.06
C ILE A 148 -10.05 13.85 -3.92
N TRP A 149 -9.96 14.00 -5.25
CA TRP A 149 -10.09 12.88 -6.18
C TRP A 149 -9.00 11.82 -5.98
N ASN A 150 -7.76 12.24 -5.72
CA ASN A 150 -6.66 11.34 -5.40
C ASN A 150 -6.96 10.52 -4.12
N ARG A 151 -7.47 11.16 -3.07
CA ARG A 151 -7.92 10.46 -1.84
C ARG A 151 -9.10 9.52 -2.10
N LEU A 152 -10.03 9.90 -2.99
CA LEU A 152 -11.17 9.09 -3.37
C LEU A 152 -10.76 7.83 -4.13
N ASP A 153 -9.77 7.94 -5.03
CA ASP A 153 -9.21 6.80 -5.78
C ASP A 153 -8.51 5.81 -4.85
N LEU A 154 -7.79 6.30 -3.83
CA LEU A 154 -7.22 5.46 -2.77
C LEU A 154 -8.31 4.75 -1.96
N ALA A 155 -9.30 5.49 -1.44
CA ALA A 155 -10.38 4.92 -0.65
C ALA A 155 -11.19 3.86 -1.40
N ARG A 156 -11.37 4.01 -2.72
CA ARG A 156 -12.03 3.01 -3.58
C ARG A 156 -11.26 1.71 -3.70
N ARG A 157 -9.94 1.75 -3.61
CA ARG A 157 -9.06 0.58 -3.72
C ARG A 157 -8.92 -0.15 -2.40
N ASP A 158 -8.93 0.61 -1.31
CA ASP A 158 -8.88 0.08 0.05
C ASP A 158 -10.29 -0.36 0.54
N ASP A 159 -11.31 -0.31 -0.33
CA ASP A 159 -12.72 -0.64 -0.05
C ASP A 159 -13.32 0.11 1.16
N GLU A 160 -12.82 1.32 1.45
CA GLU A 160 -13.22 2.16 2.58
C GLU A 160 -14.53 2.89 2.32
N LYS A 161 -15.67 2.17 2.40
CA LYS A 161 -17.00 2.70 2.05
C LYS A 161 -17.38 4.02 2.72
N ASP A 162 -16.95 4.24 3.96
CA ASP A 162 -17.27 5.47 4.71
C ASP A 162 -16.45 6.66 4.22
N ALA A 163 -15.16 6.44 3.91
CA ALA A 163 -14.29 7.43 3.30
C ALA A 163 -14.77 7.79 1.89
N ILE A 164 -15.20 6.80 1.09
CA ILE A 164 -15.75 7.04 -0.25
C ILE A 164 -16.96 7.97 -0.19
N ARG A 165 -17.92 7.73 0.72
CA ARG A 165 -19.13 8.57 0.83
C ARG A 165 -18.80 9.99 1.27
N SER A 166 -17.98 10.15 2.31
CA SER A 166 -17.59 11.47 2.82
C SER A 166 -16.80 12.28 1.80
N LEU A 167 -15.85 11.65 1.10
CA LEU A 167 -15.05 12.30 0.05
C LEU A 167 -15.87 12.64 -1.19
N ASP A 168 -16.86 11.84 -1.58
CA ASP A 168 -17.75 12.13 -2.71
C ASP A 168 -18.66 13.34 -2.44
N LEU A 169 -19.19 13.46 -1.21
CA LEU A 169 -19.94 14.64 -0.78
C LEU A 169 -19.05 15.89 -0.78
N LEU A 170 -17.85 15.76 -0.22
CA LEU A 170 -16.86 16.85 -0.18
C LEU A 170 -16.48 17.31 -1.59
N TYR A 171 -16.24 16.36 -2.52
CA TYR A 171 -15.92 16.65 -3.91
C TYR A 171 -17.02 17.50 -4.56
N ARG A 172 -18.28 17.05 -4.47
CA ARG A 172 -19.41 17.75 -5.09
C ARG A 172 -19.58 19.15 -4.51
N ARG A 173 -19.47 19.29 -3.19
CA ARG A 173 -19.68 20.60 -2.56
C ARG A 173 -18.60 21.60 -2.98
N VAL A 174 -17.34 21.17 -2.97
CA VAL A 174 -16.21 22.00 -3.42
C VAL A 174 -16.31 22.31 -4.92
N GLU A 175 -16.75 21.36 -5.75
CA GLU A 175 -16.95 21.57 -7.19
C GLU A 175 -18.03 22.62 -7.47
N THR A 176 -19.14 22.58 -6.72
CA THR A 176 -20.19 23.60 -6.78
C THR A 176 -19.66 24.97 -6.40
N GLU A 177 -18.95 25.10 -5.27
CA GLU A 177 -18.40 26.39 -4.82
C GLU A 177 -17.40 26.99 -5.81
N ILE A 178 -16.53 26.17 -6.40
CA ILE A 178 -15.61 26.62 -7.45
C ILE A 178 -16.40 27.10 -8.68
N SER A 179 -17.46 26.37 -9.04
CA SER A 179 -18.31 26.72 -10.18
C SER A 179 -19.10 28.00 -9.93
N GLU A 180 -19.64 28.19 -8.73
CA GLU A 180 -20.35 29.39 -8.29
C GLU A 180 -19.42 30.59 -8.27
N THR A 181 -18.26 30.49 -7.62
CA THR A 181 -17.23 31.55 -7.59
C THR A 181 -16.84 31.99 -9.00
N ARG A 182 -16.64 31.03 -9.93
CA ARG A 182 -16.36 31.33 -11.34
C ARG A 182 -17.56 31.98 -12.05
N GLY A 183 -18.78 31.53 -11.77
CA GLY A 183 -20.02 32.04 -12.35
C GLY A 183 -20.38 33.47 -11.91
N TYR A 184 -20.14 33.82 -10.65
CA TYR A 184 -20.35 35.18 -10.14
C TYR A 184 -19.38 36.20 -10.77
N SER A 185 -18.15 35.79 -11.12
CA SER A 185 -17.18 36.68 -11.79
C SER A 185 -17.63 37.15 -13.20
N CYS A 186 -18.50 36.40 -13.87
CA CYS A 186 -19.01 36.75 -15.21
C CYS A 186 -20.14 37.81 -15.16
N HIS A 187 -20.83 37.94 -14.03
CA HIS A 187 -21.96 38.88 -13.88
C HIS A 187 -21.52 40.28 -13.45
N GLU A 188 -20.34 40.42 -12.84
CA GLU A 188 -19.85 41.69 -12.27
C GLU A 188 -19.17 42.60 -13.31
N THR A 189 -18.92 42.13 -14.53
CA THR A 189 -18.32 42.92 -15.63
C THR A 189 -19.32 43.48 -16.63
N ALA A 190 -20.62 43.45 -16.32
CA ALA A 190 -21.70 43.84 -17.23
C ALA A 190 -22.39 45.18 -16.92
N GLU A 191 -21.79 46.03 -16.06
CA GLU A 191 -22.23 47.42 -15.82
C GLU A 191 -21.22 48.46 -16.33
#